data_AF-X1DN61-F1
#
_entry.id   AF-X1DN61-F1
#
_cell.length_a   1.000
_cell.length_b   1.000
_cell.length_c   1.000
_cell.angle_alpha   90.00
_cell.angle_beta   90.00
_cell.angle_gamma   90.00
#
_symmetry.space_group_name_H-M   'P 1'
#
loop_
_entity.id
_entity.type
_entity.pdbx_description
1 polymer ?
#
loop_
_entity_poly.entity_id
_entity_poly.type
_entity_poly.pdbx_seq_one_letter_code
_entity_poly.pdbx_strand_id
1 'polypeptide(L)'
;EGNFQARMGADAVRELLAELDLVKLSDDLRIELAETGSKQKRKDLTNRLKIVESIRDSDNKPEWMVLDVIPVIPPDLRPLVLLDSGNFATSDLNDLYRRIINRNNRLRKLVDLNAPEVIIRNEKRMLQQSVDALFDNNRCKRPVLGSSNRPLKSLTDMIKGKQGRFRENLLGKRVDYSARS
;
A
#
# COMPACT_ATOMS: atom_id res chain seq x y z
N GLU A 1 34.22 19.37 -8.71
CA GLU A 1 32.98 19.92 -8.12
C GLU A 1 32.07 18.76 -7.77
N GLY A 2 31.73 18.60 -6.49
CA GLY A 2 30.86 17.52 -6.02
C GLY A 2 29.44 17.77 -6.50
N ASN A 3 28.99 17.00 -7.48
CA ASN A 3 27.67 17.14 -8.09
C ASN A 3 26.60 16.68 -7.08
N PHE A 4 25.97 17.63 -6.37
CA PHE A 4 24.89 17.33 -5.43
C PHE A 4 23.70 16.72 -6.19
N GLN A 5 23.29 15.50 -5.81
CA GLN A 5 22.13 14.83 -6.40
C GLN A 5 20.92 14.99 -5.48
N ALA A 6 19.85 15.58 -6.01
CA ALA A 6 18.56 15.68 -5.33
C ALA A 6 17.52 14.84 -6.07
N ARG A 7 16.83 13.97 -5.33
CA ARG A 7 15.71 13.15 -5.83
C ARG A 7 14.45 13.41 -5.00
N MET A 8 13.29 12.98 -5.50
CA MET A 8 11.99 13.20 -4.86
C MET A 8 11.10 11.96 -4.96
N GLY A 9 10.25 11.75 -3.96
CA GLY A 9 9.20 10.75 -3.98
C GLY A 9 9.68 9.36 -3.58
N ALA A 10 8.92 8.34 -3.98
CA ALA A 10 9.18 6.95 -3.62
C ALA A 10 10.55 6.46 -4.11
N ASP A 11 11.00 6.93 -5.28
CA ASP A 11 12.31 6.58 -5.86
C ASP A 11 13.46 6.95 -4.92
N ALA A 12 13.41 8.14 -4.30
CA ALA A 12 14.40 8.60 -3.34
C ALA A 12 14.36 7.78 -2.04
N VAL A 13 13.16 7.45 -1.56
CA VAL A 13 12.99 6.61 -0.36
C VAL A 13 13.55 5.21 -0.60
N ARG A 14 13.32 4.63 -1.77
CA ARG A 14 13.83 3.31 -2.13
C ARG A 14 15.35 3.27 -2.13
N GLU A 15 16.00 4.28 -2.71
CA GLU A 15 17.46 4.36 -2.74
C GLU A 15 18.04 4.46 -1.32
N LEU A 16 17.46 5.33 -0.48
CA LEU A 16 17.86 5.44 0.93
C LEU A 16 17.67 4.13 1.72
N LEU A 17 16.63 3.36 1.40
CA LEU A 17 16.38 2.06 2.02
C LEU A 17 17.36 0.98 1.53
N ALA A 18 17.75 1.04 0.24
CA ALA A 18 18.68 0.09 -0.36
C ALA A 18 20.14 0.31 0.11
N GLU A 19 20.51 1.55 0.42
CA GLU A 19 21.83 1.91 0.96
C GLU A 19 21.97 1.64 2.47
N LEU A 20 20.89 1.21 3.12
CA LEU A 20 20.84 1.11 4.58
C LEU A 20 21.49 -0.19 5.08
N ASP A 21 22.61 -0.06 5.78
CA ASP A 21 23.25 -1.17 6.48
C ASP A 21 22.54 -1.44 7.82
N LEU A 22 21.70 -2.48 7.83
CA LEU A 22 20.93 -2.89 9.00
C LEU A 22 21.81 -3.44 10.14
N VAL A 23 22.97 -4.01 9.83
CA VAL A 23 23.88 -4.56 10.84
C VAL A 23 24.50 -3.40 11.61
N LYS A 24 25.13 -2.48 10.88
CA LYS A 24 25.72 -1.27 11.48
C LYS A 24 24.69 -0.44 12.24
N LEU A 25 23.51 -0.22 11.64
CA LEU A 25 22.45 0.55 12.31
C LEU A 25 21.97 -0.12 13.60
N SER A 26 21.89 -1.46 13.64
CA SER A 26 21.54 -2.18 14.86
C SER A 26 22.57 -1.99 15.97
N ASP A 27 23.85 -2.01 15.62
CA ASP A 27 24.94 -1.84 16.61
C ASP A 27 24.96 -0.42 17.15
N ASP A 28 24.84 0.58 16.27
CA ASP A 28 24.75 2.00 16.63
C ASP A 28 23.57 2.25 17.58
N LEU A 29 22.40 1.68 17.28
CA LEU A 29 21.20 1.81 18.12
C LEU A 29 21.36 1.15 19.50
N ARG A 30 22.11 0.05 19.61
CA ARG A 30 22.39 -0.60 20.90
C ARG A 30 23.32 0.25 21.77
N ILE A 31 24.33 0.87 21.17
CA ILE A 31 25.23 1.81 21.86
C ILE A 31 24.43 3.02 22.36
N GLU A 32 23.65 3.65 21.48
CA GLU A 32 22.84 4.82 21.85
C GLU A 32 21.82 4.51 22.95
N LEU A 33 21.24 3.30 22.93
CA LEU A 33 20.30 2.84 23.97
C LEU A 33 20.98 2.67 25.33
N ALA A 34 22.25 2.23 25.36
CA ALA A 34 23.02 2.04 26.58
C ALA A 34 23.45 3.39 27.20
N GLU A 35 23.83 4.35 26.36
CA GLU A 35 24.27 5.69 26.79
C GLU A 35 23.10 6.62 27.16
N THR A 36 21.90 6.34 26.65
CA THR A 36 20.73 7.19 26.86
C THR A 36 20.17 7.08 28.29
N GLY A 37 20.26 8.18 29.05
CA GLY A 37 19.58 8.34 30.35
C GLY A 37 18.10 8.77 30.27
N SER A 38 17.61 9.20 29.10
CA SER A 38 16.23 9.68 28.93
C SER A 38 15.25 8.54 28.66
N LYS A 39 14.20 8.44 29.48
CA LYS A 39 13.14 7.42 29.34
C LYS A 39 12.41 7.51 27.99
N GLN A 40 12.18 8.71 27.48
CA GLN A 40 11.48 8.90 26.19
C GLN A 40 12.36 8.43 25.03
N LYS A 41 13.59 8.92 24.93
CA LYS A 41 14.55 8.49 23.90
C LYS A 41 14.77 6.99 23.93
N ARG A 42 14.90 6.41 25.13
CA ARG A 42 15.05 4.96 25.30
C ARG A 42 13.88 4.17 24.71
N LYS A 43 12.63 4.64 24.89
CA LYS A 43 11.45 4.02 24.28
C LYS A 43 11.50 4.08 22.75
N ASP A 44 11.86 5.24 22.20
CA ASP A 44 11.91 5.44 20.74
C ASP A 44 13.02 4.60 20.10
N LEU A 45 14.21 4.58 20.70
CA LEU A 45 15.33 3.72 20.30
C LEU A 45 14.98 2.23 20.39
N THR A 46 14.29 1.81 21.46
CA THR A 46 13.84 0.41 21.61
C THR A 46 12.88 0.02 20.49
N ASN A 47 11.91 0.88 20.16
CA ASN A 47 10.97 0.61 19.07
C ASN A 47 11.66 0.55 17.71
N ARG A 48 12.62 1.45 17.47
CA ARG A 48 13.40 1.49 16.23
C ARG A 48 14.29 0.26 16.09
N LEU A 49 15.04 -0.09 17.14
CA LEU A 49 15.89 -1.28 17.19
C LEU A 49 15.07 -2.54 16.91
N LYS A 50 13.91 -2.68 17.55
CA LYS A 50 13.01 -3.82 17.31
C LYS A 50 12.62 -3.97 15.83
N ILE A 51 12.34 -2.86 15.14
CA ILE A 51 12.00 -2.88 13.71
C ILE A 51 13.23 -3.28 12.88
N VAL A 52 14.39 -2.66 13.14
CA VAL A 52 15.65 -2.94 12.43
C VAL A 52 16.05 -4.41 12.56
N GLU A 53 16.04 -4.95 13.79
CA GLU A 53 16.34 -6.36 14.06
C GLU A 53 15.32 -7.28 13.37
N SER A 54 14.02 -6.95 13.42
CA SER A 54 13.00 -7.77 12.76
C SER A 54 13.16 -7.89 11.25
N ILE A 55 13.68 -6.85 10.59
CA ILE A 55 13.95 -6.87 9.15
C ILE A 55 15.26 -7.62 8.91
N ARG A 56 16.32 -7.28 9.66
CA ARG A 56 17.66 -7.91 9.56
C ARG A 56 17.62 -9.41 9.76
N ASP A 57 16.85 -9.88 10.74
CA ASP A 57 16.77 -11.29 11.11
C ASP A 57 15.80 -12.07 10.19
N SER A 58 15.22 -11.41 9.18
CA SER A 58 14.35 -12.00 8.15
C SER A 58 15.02 -11.95 6.78
N ASP A 59 14.50 -12.71 5.81
CA ASP A 59 14.96 -12.63 4.42
C ASP A 59 14.45 -11.37 3.67
N ASN A 60 13.75 -10.47 4.37
CA ASN A 60 13.15 -9.29 3.75
C ASN A 60 14.18 -8.18 3.61
N LYS A 61 14.16 -7.53 2.44
CA LYS A 61 14.95 -6.32 2.22
C LYS A 61 14.12 -5.05 2.48
N PRO A 62 14.68 -3.99 3.10
CA PRO A 62 13.94 -2.76 3.38
C PRO A 62 13.30 -2.12 2.15
N GLU A 63 14.00 -2.14 1.01
CA GLU A 63 13.54 -1.51 -0.23
C GLU A 63 12.29 -2.17 -0.82
N TRP A 64 11.93 -3.40 -0.41
CA TRP A 64 10.71 -4.08 -0.86
C TRP A 64 9.42 -3.39 -0.38
N MET A 65 9.52 -2.47 0.58
CA MET A 65 8.39 -1.61 0.96
C MET A 65 7.98 -0.63 -0.15
N VAL A 66 8.85 -0.38 -1.13
CA VAL A 66 8.55 0.42 -2.32
C VAL A 66 8.25 -0.53 -3.48
N LEU A 67 7.01 -0.50 -3.98
CA LEU A 67 6.53 -1.43 -4.98
C LEU A 67 6.81 -0.95 -6.41
N ASP A 68 7.61 -1.72 -7.15
CA ASP A 68 7.76 -1.57 -8.61
C ASP A 68 6.62 -2.26 -9.37
N VAL A 69 6.14 -3.38 -8.83
CA VAL A 69 5.13 -4.23 -9.46
C VAL A 69 3.97 -4.41 -8.50
N ILE A 70 2.76 -4.08 -8.96
CA ILE A 70 1.53 -4.23 -8.19
C ILE A 70 0.79 -5.49 -8.68
N PRO A 71 0.58 -6.50 -7.80
CA PRO A 71 -0.16 -7.69 -8.19
C PRO A 71 -1.64 -7.38 -8.39
N VAL A 72 -2.23 -8.02 -9.39
CA VAL A 72 -3.67 -7.95 -9.67
C VAL A 72 -4.31 -9.25 -9.24
N ILE A 73 -5.32 -9.17 -8.37
CA ILE A 73 -6.02 -10.38 -7.92
C ILE A 73 -6.77 -11.05 -9.08
N PRO A 74 -6.93 -12.39 -9.05
CA PRO A 74 -7.68 -13.13 -10.06
C PRO A 74 -9.08 -12.55 -10.32
N PRO A 75 -9.56 -12.55 -11.59
CA PRO A 75 -10.87 -12.01 -11.96
C PRO A 75 -12.04 -12.57 -11.14
N ASP A 76 -12.00 -13.85 -10.78
CA ASP A 76 -13.05 -14.52 -10.01
C ASP A 76 -13.23 -13.91 -8.61
N LEU A 77 -12.18 -13.31 -8.04
CA LEU A 77 -12.23 -12.62 -6.76
C LEU A 77 -12.69 -11.16 -6.88
N ARG A 78 -12.86 -10.65 -8.10
CA ARG A 78 -13.35 -9.30 -8.44
C ARG A 78 -14.37 -9.37 -9.59
N PRO A 79 -15.50 -10.08 -9.40
CA PRO A 79 -16.41 -10.42 -10.48
C PRO A 79 -17.07 -9.18 -11.10
N LEU A 80 -17.43 -9.34 -12.37
CA LEU A 80 -18.28 -8.45 -13.13
C LEU A 80 -19.48 -9.28 -13.61
N VAL A 81 -20.66 -9.01 -13.07
CA VAL A 81 -21.85 -9.84 -13.25
C VAL A 81 -22.90 -9.04 -14.00
N LEU A 82 -23.47 -9.62 -15.05
CA LEU A 82 -24.62 -9.03 -15.75
C LEU A 82 -25.88 -9.26 -14.92
N LEU A 83 -26.65 -8.18 -14.70
CA LEU A 83 -27.95 -8.21 -14.03
C LEU A 83 -29.07 -8.37 -15.05
N ASP A 84 -30.23 -8.86 -14.60
CA ASP A 84 -31.42 -9.04 -15.45
C ASP A 84 -31.91 -7.74 -16.11
N SER A 85 -31.59 -6.59 -15.51
CA SER A 85 -31.86 -5.26 -16.06
C SER A 85 -30.96 -4.87 -17.25
N GLY A 86 -30.00 -5.71 -17.64
CA GLY A 86 -28.97 -5.40 -18.64
C GLY A 86 -27.80 -4.57 -18.11
N ASN A 87 -27.85 -4.13 -16.85
CA ASN A 87 -26.75 -3.42 -16.18
C ASN A 87 -25.69 -4.40 -15.65
N PHE A 88 -24.45 -3.93 -15.47
CA PHE A 88 -23.38 -4.71 -14.85
C PHE A 88 -23.19 -4.33 -13.38
N ALA A 89 -23.13 -5.33 -12.51
CA ALA A 89 -22.60 -5.21 -11.16
C ALA A 89 -21.09 -5.50 -11.18
N THR A 90 -20.28 -4.58 -10.67
CA THR A 90 -18.83 -4.74 -10.60
C THR A 90 -18.34 -4.67 -9.16
N SER A 91 -17.30 -5.43 -8.84
CA SER A 91 -16.53 -5.22 -7.62
C SER A 91 -15.88 -3.82 -7.58
N ASP A 92 -15.89 -3.19 -6.40
CA ASP A 92 -15.24 -1.90 -6.14
C ASP A 92 -13.74 -1.93 -6.50
N LEU A 93 -13.08 -3.10 -6.37
CA LEU A 93 -11.67 -3.27 -6.70
C LEU A 93 -11.37 -3.00 -8.17
N ASN A 94 -12.29 -3.36 -9.09
CA ASN A 94 -12.08 -3.13 -10.51
C ASN A 94 -11.94 -1.62 -10.81
N ASP A 95 -12.68 -0.77 -10.09
CA ASP A 95 -12.58 0.68 -10.22
C ASP A 95 -11.26 1.22 -9.68
N LEU A 96 -10.78 0.68 -8.55
CA LEU A 96 -9.49 1.04 -7.97
C LEU A 96 -8.33 0.62 -8.89
N TYR A 97 -8.35 -0.60 -9.41
CA TYR A 97 -7.36 -1.07 -10.40
C TYR A 97 -7.41 -0.23 -11.68
N ARG A 98 -8.60 0.07 -12.22
CA ARG A 98 -8.75 0.89 -13.43
C ARG A 98 -8.13 2.27 -13.25
N ARG A 99 -8.31 2.89 -12.08
CA ARG A 99 -7.68 4.18 -11.75
C ARG A 99 -6.16 4.08 -11.79
N ILE A 100 -5.56 3.07 -11.16
CA ILE A 100 -4.10 2.87 -11.19
C ILE A 100 -3.60 2.67 -12.61
N ILE A 101 -4.23 1.78 -13.39
CA ILE A 101 -3.83 1.49 -14.77
C ILE A 101 -3.88 2.76 -15.63
N ASN A 102 -4.96 3.54 -15.50
CA ASN A 102 -5.12 4.78 -16.26
C ASN A 102 -4.07 5.83 -15.88
N ARG A 103 -3.76 5.98 -14.59
CA ARG A 103 -2.72 6.90 -14.10
C ARG A 103 -1.33 6.47 -14.52
N ASN A 104 -1.03 5.17 -14.45
CA ASN A 104 0.26 4.61 -14.86
C ASN A 104 0.48 4.79 -16.37
N ASN A 105 -0.52 4.46 -17.19
CA ASN A 105 -0.46 4.64 -18.64
C ASN A 105 -0.34 6.13 -19.02
N ARG A 106 -1.02 7.01 -18.29
CA ARG A 106 -0.90 8.46 -18.48
C ARG A 106 0.48 8.98 -18.10
N LEU A 107 1.03 8.54 -16.97
CA LEU A 107 2.38 8.88 -16.55
C LEU A 107 3.41 8.45 -17.59
N ARG A 108 3.30 7.22 -18.11
CA ARG A 108 4.18 6.72 -19.17
C ARG A 108 4.15 7.63 -20.40
N LYS A 109 2.95 7.95 -20.89
CA LYS A 109 2.78 8.88 -22.03
C LYS A 109 3.37 10.27 -21.76
N LEU A 110 3.21 10.81 -20.54
CA LEU A 110 3.77 12.11 -20.18
C LEU A 110 5.29 12.11 -20.17
N VAL A 111 5.92 11.01 -19.74
CA VAL A 111 7.37 10.82 -19.81
C VAL A 111 7.83 10.70 -21.27
N ASP A 112 7.15 9.90 -22.08
CA ASP A 112 7.48 9.72 -23.50
C ASP A 112 7.41 11.04 -24.30
N LEU A 113 6.48 11.93 -23.92
CA LEU A 113 6.31 13.26 -24.53
C LEU A 113 7.23 14.33 -23.93
N ASN A 114 8.15 13.97 -23.02
CA ASN A 114 9.01 14.91 -22.28
C ASN A 114 8.22 16.06 -21.65
N ALA A 115 7.06 15.74 -21.05
CA ALA A 115 6.25 16.74 -20.37
C ALA A 115 7.04 17.43 -19.23
N PRO A 116 6.74 18.71 -18.92
CA PRO A 116 7.39 19.42 -17.83
C PRO A 116 7.38 18.65 -16.50
N GLU A 117 8.47 18.74 -15.73
CA GLU A 117 8.62 18.00 -14.47
C GLU A 117 7.48 18.23 -13.49
N VAL A 118 6.90 19.44 -13.45
CA VAL A 118 5.77 19.77 -12.57
C VAL A 118 4.57 18.87 -12.86
N ILE A 119 4.30 18.58 -14.13
CA ILE A 119 3.21 17.72 -14.57
C ILE A 119 3.50 16.26 -14.21
N ILE A 120 4.73 15.80 -14.47
CA ILE A 120 5.17 14.44 -14.12
C ILE A 120 5.09 14.21 -12.60
N ARG A 121 5.55 15.17 -11.79
CA ARG A 121 5.48 15.10 -10.31
C ARG A 121 4.04 15.02 -9.82
N ASN A 122 3.13 15.81 -10.40
CA ASN A 122 1.72 15.72 -10.06
C ASN A 122 1.12 14.37 -10.46
N GLU A 123 1.47 13.82 -11.62
CA GLU A 123 0.97 12.51 -12.03
C GLU A 123 1.54 11.38 -11.16
N LYS A 124 2.83 11.41 -10.78
CA LYS A 124 3.42 10.51 -9.78
C LYS A 124 2.66 10.57 -8.45
N ARG A 125 2.33 11.78 -7.97
CA ARG A 125 1.51 11.97 -6.74
C ARG A 125 0.12 11.35 -6.88
N MET A 126 -0.55 11.54 -8.02
CA MET A 126 -1.88 10.97 -8.28
C MET A 126 -1.85 9.44 -8.42
N LEU A 127 -0.78 8.90 -9.01
CA LEU A 127 -0.54 7.47 -9.07
C LEU A 127 -0.39 6.89 -7.66
N GLN A 128 0.46 7.50 -6.82
CA GLN A 128 0.62 7.09 -5.41
C GLN A 128 -0.72 7.06 -4.68
N GLN A 129 -1.53 8.11 -4.79
CA GLN A 129 -2.86 8.16 -4.16
C GLN A 129 -3.79 7.05 -4.65
N SER A 130 -3.66 6.63 -5.92
CA SER A 130 -4.48 5.55 -6.47
C SER A 130 -4.04 4.18 -5.92
N VAL A 131 -2.73 3.99 -5.71
CA VAL A 131 -2.16 2.80 -5.06
C VAL A 131 -2.55 2.73 -3.59
N ASP A 132 -2.45 3.86 -2.87
CA ASP A 132 -2.88 3.96 -1.47
C ASP A 132 -4.34 3.54 -1.32
N ALA A 133 -5.21 4.01 -2.21
CA ALA A 133 -6.63 3.68 -2.19
C ALA A 133 -6.92 2.20 -2.52
N LEU A 134 -6.12 1.55 -3.36
CA LEU A 134 -6.26 0.11 -3.64
C LEU A 134 -5.99 -0.73 -2.39
N PHE A 135 -4.92 -0.42 -1.66
CA PHE A 135 -4.53 -1.18 -0.48
C PHE A 135 -5.39 -0.83 0.74
N ASP A 136 -5.60 0.45 1.02
CA ASP A 136 -6.35 0.93 2.19
C ASP A 136 -6.98 2.31 1.91
N ASN A 137 -8.17 2.28 1.31
CA ASN A 137 -8.91 3.51 0.96
C ASN A 137 -9.34 4.34 2.18
N ASN A 138 -9.60 3.68 3.31
CA ASN A 138 -10.06 4.35 4.52
C ASN A 138 -8.96 5.12 5.23
N ARG A 139 -7.70 4.75 5.02
CA ARG A 139 -6.53 5.48 5.55
C ARG A 139 -6.19 6.74 4.74
N CYS A 140 -6.72 6.87 3.52
CA CYS A 140 -6.51 8.06 2.70
C CYS A 140 -7.19 9.29 3.33
N LYS A 141 -6.54 10.46 3.29
CA LYS A 141 -7.11 11.73 3.80
C LYS A 141 -8.50 12.03 3.24
N ARG A 142 -8.73 11.65 1.98
CA ARG A 142 -10.04 11.68 1.34
C ARG A 142 -10.22 10.33 0.65
N PRO A 143 -11.21 9.52 1.08
CA PRO A 143 -11.44 8.23 0.45
C PRO A 143 -11.94 8.41 -0.98
N VAL A 144 -11.56 7.49 -1.84
CA VAL A 144 -12.07 7.41 -3.20
C VAL A 144 -13.53 6.94 -3.15
N LEU A 145 -14.42 7.78 -3.66
CA LEU A 145 -15.85 7.50 -3.73
C LEU A 145 -16.24 6.87 -5.08
N GLY A 146 -17.20 5.96 -5.03
CA GLY A 146 -17.89 5.42 -6.19
C GLY A 146 -19.10 6.26 -6.60
N SER A 147 -19.86 5.79 -7.59
CA SER A 147 -21.01 6.52 -8.16
C SER A 147 -22.13 6.84 -7.16
N SER A 148 -22.25 6.07 -6.08
CA SER A 148 -23.24 6.28 -5.01
C SER A 148 -22.75 7.18 -3.87
N ASN A 149 -21.66 7.94 -4.06
CA ASN A 149 -20.95 8.69 -3.01
C ASN A 149 -20.48 7.84 -1.82
N ARG A 150 -20.54 6.52 -1.94
CA ARG A 150 -20.00 5.57 -0.96
C ARG A 150 -18.50 5.37 -1.20
N PRO A 151 -17.67 5.26 -0.15
CA PRO A 151 -16.28 4.88 -0.32
C PRO A 151 -16.15 3.48 -0.93
N LEU A 152 -15.27 3.35 -1.91
CA LEU A 152 -14.94 2.06 -2.52
C LEU A 152 -14.24 1.17 -1.49
N LYS A 153 -14.61 -0.12 -1.44
CA LYS A 153 -13.95 -1.11 -0.59
C LYS A 153 -12.57 -1.47 -1.17
N SER A 154 -11.54 -1.34 -0.35
CA SER A 154 -10.14 -1.66 -0.67
C SER A 154 -9.79 -3.12 -0.35
N LEU A 155 -8.56 -3.55 -0.68
CA LEU A 155 -8.06 -4.89 -0.34
C LEU A 155 -8.09 -5.14 1.18
N THR A 156 -7.72 -4.14 1.98
CA THR A 156 -7.77 -4.25 3.45
C THR A 156 -9.21 -4.43 3.95
N ASP A 157 -10.19 -3.75 3.35
CA ASP A 157 -11.60 -3.87 3.71
C ASP A 157 -12.19 -5.23 3.38
N MET A 158 -11.66 -5.91 2.36
CA MET A 158 -12.06 -7.30 2.07
C MET A 158 -11.59 -8.27 3.14
N ILE A 159 -10.51 -7.96 3.84
CA ILE A 159 -9.91 -8.86 4.83
C ILE A 159 -10.45 -8.55 6.24
N LYS A 160 -10.56 -7.27 6.60
CA LYS A 160 -10.91 -6.80 7.94
C LYS A 160 -12.41 -6.55 8.10
N GLY A 161 -12.85 -6.42 9.35
CA GLY A 161 -14.22 -6.05 9.71
C GLY A 161 -15.19 -7.23 9.76
N LYS A 162 -16.45 -6.95 10.12
CA LYS A 162 -17.50 -7.99 10.26
C LYS A 162 -17.80 -8.69 8.94
N GLN A 163 -17.82 -7.92 7.84
CA GLN A 163 -17.97 -8.42 6.46
C GLN A 163 -16.64 -8.84 5.81
N GLY A 164 -15.57 -8.92 6.61
CA GLY A 164 -14.25 -9.31 6.12
C GLY A 164 -14.14 -10.83 6.02
N ARG A 165 -13.29 -11.31 5.12
CA ARG A 165 -13.11 -12.74 4.84
C ARG A 165 -12.88 -13.59 6.09
N PHE A 166 -12.09 -13.10 7.06
CA PHE A 166 -11.83 -13.87 8.29
C PHE A 166 -13.10 -14.11 9.11
N ARG A 167 -13.91 -13.08 9.33
CA ARG A 167 -15.07 -13.16 10.24
C ARG A 167 -16.29 -13.75 9.56
N GLU A 168 -16.52 -13.42 8.30
CA GLU A 168 -17.72 -13.83 7.57
C GLU A 168 -17.56 -15.19 6.88
N ASN A 169 -16.35 -15.54 6.42
CA ASN A 169 -16.15 -16.71 5.58
C ASN A 169 -15.26 -17.78 6.22
N LEU A 170 -14.36 -17.44 7.15
CA LEU A 170 -13.45 -18.43 7.75
C LEU A 170 -13.92 -18.93 9.11
N LEU A 171 -14.45 -18.06 9.97
CA LEU A 171 -14.86 -18.45 11.34
C LEU A 171 -16.29 -19.03 11.43
N GLY A 172 -17.19 -18.63 10.54
CA GLY A 172 -18.56 -19.13 10.52
C GLY A 172 -19.07 -19.19 9.09
N LYS A 173 -19.34 -20.40 8.60
CA LYS A 173 -19.87 -20.61 7.24
C LYS A 173 -21.32 -21.05 7.33
N ARG A 174 -22.07 -20.80 6.26
CA ARG A 174 -23.34 -21.50 6.05
C ARG A 174 -23.04 -22.98 5.86
N VAL A 175 -23.85 -23.82 6.50
CA VAL A 175 -23.73 -25.27 6.44
C VAL A 175 -24.95 -25.83 5.74
N ASP A 176 -24.71 -26.79 4.85
CA ASP A 176 -25.78 -27.57 4.24
C ASP A 176 -26.50 -28.43 5.31
N TYR A 177 -27.70 -28.93 4.99
CA TYR A 177 -28.52 -29.75 5.88
C TYR A 177 -28.88 -29.09 7.23
N SER A 178 -29.19 -27.79 7.22
CA SER A 178 -29.62 -27.05 8.41
C SER A 178 -30.96 -26.32 8.19
N ALA A 179 -31.77 -26.20 9.24
CA ALA A 179 -33.03 -25.46 9.25
C ALA A 179 -33.25 -24.77 10.61
N ARG A 180 -34.06 -23.71 10.61
CA ARG A 180 -34.52 -23.01 11.83
C ARG A 180 -36.05 -22.99 11.80
N SER A 181 -36.68 -23.58 12.83
CA SER A 181 -38.13 -23.56 13.07
C SER A 181 -38.54 -22.42 13.99
#